data_AF-A0A1V5NQZ4-F1
#
_entry.id   AF-A0A1V5NQZ4-F1
#
_cell.length_a   1.000
_cell.length_b   1.000
_cell.length_c   1.000
_cell.angle_alpha   90.00
_cell.angle_beta   90.00
_cell.angle_gamma   90.00
#
_symmetry.space_group_name_H-M   'P 1'
#
loop_
_entity.id
_entity.type
_entity.pdbx_description
1 polymer ?
#
loop_
_entity_poly.entity_id
_entity_poly.type
_entity_poly.pdbx_seq_one_letter_code
_entity_poly.pdbx_strand_id
1 'polypeptide(L)'
;MRKETDVTSSGRWRAGLSLLEVLIATFVFMLAAIPIYRAISIGATKEIDSTKLSMARKILDSFRSEVMSRPFKELADQNSSNSETFVKMEGGYPETIDKVMEIQTRYKDFKLEPAIRFTTPNKTILEFRGVVKWTNSEGTTRKEEIIFLAVKP
;
A
#
# COMPACT_ATOMS: atom_id res chain seq x y z
N MET A 1 83.64 -25.14 15.85
CA MET A 1 82.64 -24.74 16.89
C MET A 1 81.62 -23.83 16.24
N ARG A 2 80.39 -24.34 16.03
CA ARG A 2 79.22 -23.56 15.54
C ARG A 2 78.74 -22.65 16.68
N LYS A 3 78.46 -21.38 16.40
CA LYS A 3 77.58 -20.56 17.24
C LYS A 3 76.22 -20.55 16.57
N GLU A 4 75.25 -21.15 17.27
CA GLU A 4 73.85 -21.20 16.87
C GLU A 4 73.23 -19.80 16.86
N THR A 5 72.37 -19.61 15.86
CA THR A 5 71.46 -18.49 15.68
C THR A 5 70.38 -18.52 16.73
N ASP A 6 70.34 -17.53 17.61
CA ASP A 6 69.19 -17.32 18.50
C ASP A 6 68.19 -16.41 17.76
N VAL A 7 67.25 -17.04 17.05
CA VAL A 7 66.11 -16.37 16.44
C VAL A 7 65.15 -16.04 17.58
N THR A 8 65.10 -14.79 17.99
CA THR A 8 64.10 -14.29 18.94
C THR A 8 62.71 -14.47 18.34
N SER A 9 62.04 -15.54 18.76
CA SER A 9 60.62 -15.81 18.55
C SER A 9 59.81 -14.66 19.11
N SER A 10 59.26 -13.82 18.24
CA SER A 10 58.27 -12.81 18.59
C SER A 10 57.06 -13.51 19.18
N GLY A 11 56.92 -13.41 20.51
CA GLY A 11 55.84 -14.00 21.28
C GLY A 11 54.47 -13.69 20.69
N ARG A 12 53.78 -14.74 20.26
CA ARG A 12 52.36 -14.75 19.92
C ARG A 12 51.56 -14.23 21.11
N TRP A 13 50.98 -13.04 20.97
CA TRP A 13 49.89 -12.58 21.82
C TRP A 13 48.66 -13.44 21.53
N ARG A 14 48.52 -14.56 22.25
CA ARG A 14 47.24 -15.27 22.38
C ARG A 14 46.58 -14.79 23.68
N ALA A 15 46.07 -13.56 23.66
CA ALA A 15 45.10 -13.14 24.66
C ALA A 15 43.79 -13.84 24.31
N GLY A 16 43.39 -14.83 25.13
CA GLY A 16 42.06 -15.42 25.01
C GLY A 16 41.03 -14.36 25.35
N LEU A 17 40.02 -14.18 24.49
CA LEU A 17 38.90 -13.29 24.75
C LEU A 17 38.26 -13.68 26.08
N SER A 18 38.22 -12.74 27.03
CA SER A 18 37.54 -12.97 28.29
C SER A 18 36.03 -13.10 28.04
N LEU A 19 35.35 -13.95 28.79
CA LEU A 19 33.89 -14.14 28.68
C LEU A 19 33.14 -12.83 28.89
N LEU A 20 33.72 -11.91 29.68
CA LEU A 20 33.27 -10.54 29.87
C LEU A 20 33.38 -9.69 28.60
N GLU A 21 34.48 -9.79 27.86
CA GLU A 21 34.67 -9.06 26.59
C GLU A 21 33.69 -9.54 25.52
N VAL A 22 33.42 -10.85 25.48
CA VAL A 22 32.42 -11.43 24.59
C VAL A 22 31.02 -10.91 24.93
N LEU A 23 30.67 -10.84 26.22
CA LEU A 23 29.41 -10.26 26.68
C LEU A 23 29.28 -8.78 26.33
N ILE A 24 30.33 -7.98 26.56
CA ILE A 24 30.35 -6.55 26.23
C ILE A 24 30.23 -6.35 24.71
N ALA A 25 30.98 -7.11 23.91
CA ALA A 25 30.91 -7.05 22.45
C ALA A 25 29.50 -7.41 21.95
N THR A 26 28.88 -8.44 22.51
CA THR A 26 27.52 -8.85 22.16
C THR A 26 26.49 -7.78 22.55
N PHE A 27 26.66 -7.14 23.71
CA PHE A 27 25.78 -6.07 24.16
C PHE A 27 25.88 -4.83 23.28
N VAL A 28 27.10 -4.41 22.94
CA VAL A 28 27.36 -3.30 22.00
C VAL A 28 26.77 -3.63 20.63
N PHE A 29 26.90 -4.88 20.18
CA PHE A 29 26.30 -5.33 18.92
C PHE A 29 24.76 -5.26 18.95
N MET A 30 24.11 -5.68 20.03
CA MET A 30 22.65 -5.55 20.17
C MET A 30 22.21 -4.08 20.14
N LEU A 31 22.91 -3.19 20.85
CA LEU A 31 22.61 -1.76 20.84
C LEU A 31 22.79 -1.15 19.44
N ALA A 32 23.83 -1.57 18.71
CA ALA A 32 24.07 -1.16 17.33
C ALA A 32 23.06 -1.73 16.33
N ALA A 33 22.44 -2.89 16.63
CA ALA A 33 21.43 -3.51 15.77
C ALA A 33 20.09 -2.74 15.77
N ILE A 34 19.76 -2.05 16.87
CA ILE A 34 18.51 -1.28 16.99
C ILE A 34 18.32 -0.23 15.88
N PRO A 35 19.26 0.70 15.62
CA PRO A 35 19.09 1.69 14.54
C PRO A 35 19.02 1.04 13.15
N ILE A 36 19.76 -0.05 12.92
CA ILE A 36 19.72 -0.81 11.67
C ILE A 36 18.32 -1.39 11.45
N TYR A 37 17.76 -2.04 12.46
CA TYR A 37 16.40 -2.59 12.41
C TYR A 37 15.36 -1.49 12.14
N ARG A 38 15.47 -0.35 12.82
CA ARG A 38 14.59 0.80 12.60
C ARG A 38 14.68 1.32 11.16
N ALA A 39 15.89 1.48 10.62
CA ALA A 39 16.08 1.93 9.24
C ALA A 39 15.43 0.99 8.22
N ILE A 40 15.60 -0.33 8.39
CA ILE A 40 14.99 -1.34 7.53
C ILE A 40 13.45 -1.30 7.64
N SER A 41 12.92 -1.22 8.87
CA SER A 41 11.47 -1.17 9.06
C SER A 41 10.81 0.05 8.43
N ILE A 42 11.47 1.22 8.46
CA ILE A 42 10.96 2.46 7.85
C ILE A 42 10.96 2.37 6.31
N GLY A 43 11.95 1.70 5.73
CA GLY A 43 11.97 1.44 4.29
C GLY A 43 10.80 0.55 3.85
N ALA A 44 10.62 -0.56 4.55
CA ALA A 44 9.56 -1.52 4.24
C ALA A 44 8.15 -0.91 4.39
N THR A 45 7.90 -0.09 5.41
CA THR A 45 6.60 0.58 5.58
C THR A 45 6.30 1.55 4.45
N LYS A 46 7.28 2.34 4.01
CA LYS A 46 7.13 3.25 2.86
C LYS A 46 6.82 2.51 1.56
N GLU A 47 7.50 1.40 1.29
CA GLU A 47 7.24 0.58 0.11
C GLU A 47 5.82 -0.01 0.13
N ILE A 48 5.38 -0.52 1.29
CA ILE A 48 4.02 -1.05 1.47
C ILE A 48 2.97 0.05 1.22
N ASP A 49 3.15 1.24 1.78
CA ASP A 49 2.21 2.35 1.59
C ASP A 49 2.14 2.79 0.12
N SER A 50 3.28 2.86 -0.57
CA SER A 50 3.32 3.17 -2.01
C SER A 50 2.62 2.09 -2.86
N THR A 51 2.77 0.82 -2.47
CA THR A 51 2.14 -0.32 -3.13
C THR A 51 0.62 -0.27 -2.93
N LYS A 52 0.15 -0.01 -1.70
CA LYS A 52 -1.27 0.13 -1.39
C LYS A 52 -1.91 1.28 -2.18
N LEU A 53 -1.22 2.42 -2.31
CA LEU A 53 -1.67 3.53 -3.14
C LEU A 53 -1.80 3.14 -4.62
N SER A 54 -0.80 2.42 -5.17
CA SER A 54 -0.85 1.92 -6.54
C SER A 54 -2.04 0.97 -6.75
N MET A 55 -2.31 0.09 -5.78
CA MET A 55 -3.45 -0.82 -5.82
C MET A 55 -4.79 -0.08 -5.74
N ALA A 56 -4.91 0.94 -4.88
CA ALA A 56 -6.10 1.79 -4.82
C ALA A 56 -6.41 2.43 -6.18
N ARG A 57 -5.38 2.96 -6.85
CA ARG A 57 -5.52 3.54 -8.21
C ARG A 57 -5.96 2.50 -9.23
N LYS A 58 -5.39 1.29 -9.21
CA LYS A 58 -5.80 0.21 -10.12
C LYS A 58 -7.27 -0.21 -9.95
N ILE A 59 -7.81 -0.14 -8.73
CA ILE A 59 -9.24 -0.37 -8.46
C ILE A 59 -10.06 0.76 -9.07
N LEU A 60 -9.69 2.01 -8.81
CA LEU A 60 -10.38 3.19 -9.33
C LEU A 60 -10.35 3.26 -10.87
N ASP A 61 -9.23 2.87 -11.48
CA ASP A 61 -9.08 2.81 -12.92
C ASP A 61 -9.93 1.70 -13.55
N SER A 62 -10.03 0.51 -12.91
CA SER A 62 -10.98 -0.52 -13.36
C SER A 62 -12.41 -0.01 -13.26
N PHE A 63 -12.77 0.61 -12.13
CA PHE A 63 -14.10 1.17 -11.95
C PHE A 63 -14.44 2.18 -13.03
N ARG A 64 -13.52 3.09 -13.33
CA ARG A 64 -13.69 4.06 -14.41
C ARG A 64 -13.82 3.39 -15.77
N SER A 65 -12.93 2.44 -16.09
CA SER A 65 -12.95 1.74 -17.37
C SER A 65 -14.26 0.98 -17.58
N GLU A 66 -14.76 0.32 -16.54
CA GLU A 66 -15.98 -0.48 -16.59
C GLU A 66 -17.24 0.40 -16.64
N VAL A 67 -17.24 1.57 -16.01
CA VAL A 67 -18.32 2.55 -16.19
C VAL A 67 -18.33 3.09 -17.62
N MET A 68 -17.16 3.48 -18.14
CA MET A 68 -17.05 4.12 -19.45
C MET A 68 -17.29 3.14 -20.62
N SER A 69 -17.19 1.83 -20.38
CA SER A 69 -17.51 0.79 -21.38
C SER A 69 -18.99 0.45 -21.46
N ARG A 70 -19.80 0.89 -20.48
CA ARG A 70 -21.23 0.58 -20.42
C ARG A 70 -22.08 1.63 -21.13
N PRO A 71 -23.22 1.24 -21.75
CA PRO A 71 -24.15 2.18 -22.33
C PRO A 71 -24.72 3.13 -21.28
N PHE A 72 -24.84 4.42 -21.64
CA PHE A 72 -25.41 5.45 -20.75
C PHE A 72 -26.80 5.09 -20.19
N LYS A 73 -27.62 4.36 -20.96
CA LYS A 73 -28.95 3.91 -20.53
C LYS A 73 -28.88 3.00 -19.30
N GLU A 74 -27.97 2.02 -19.29
CA GLU A 74 -27.78 1.12 -18.16
C GLU A 74 -27.26 1.84 -16.92
N LEU A 75 -26.38 2.82 -17.13
CA LEU A 75 -25.84 3.66 -16.06
C LEU A 75 -26.93 4.55 -15.44
N ALA A 76 -27.83 5.09 -16.25
CA ALA A 76 -28.94 5.93 -15.82
C ALA A 76 -29.98 5.13 -15.02
N ASP A 77 -30.24 3.88 -15.41
CA ASP A 77 -31.20 3.00 -14.73
C ASP A 77 -30.77 2.67 -13.28
N GLN A 78 -29.45 2.69 -12.99
CA GLN A 78 -28.91 2.51 -11.63
C GLN A 78 -29.16 3.70 -10.70
N ASN A 79 -29.42 4.90 -11.23
CA ASN A 79 -29.88 6.06 -10.47
C ASN A 79 -31.34 6.37 -10.84
N SER A 80 -32.21 5.37 -10.69
CA SER A 80 -33.64 5.43 -11.03
C SER A 80 -34.41 6.59 -10.38
N SER A 81 -33.88 7.14 -9.28
CA SER A 81 -34.46 8.29 -8.57
C SER A 81 -34.13 9.65 -9.21
N ASN A 82 -33.32 9.70 -10.27
CA ASN A 82 -32.81 10.94 -10.87
C ASN A 82 -32.20 11.90 -9.83
N SER A 83 -31.56 11.32 -8.81
CA SER A 83 -31.09 12.10 -7.66
C SER A 83 -29.91 12.98 -8.07
N GLU A 84 -29.98 14.26 -7.73
CA GLU A 84 -28.89 15.24 -7.82
C GLU A 84 -27.86 15.06 -6.68
N THR A 85 -28.19 14.21 -5.70
CA THR A 85 -27.28 13.85 -4.61
C THR A 85 -26.57 12.53 -4.91
N PHE A 86 -25.34 12.38 -4.41
CA PHE A 86 -24.58 11.14 -4.55
C PHE A 86 -25.28 9.99 -3.84
N VAL A 87 -25.79 9.05 -4.64
CA VAL A 87 -26.37 7.80 -4.16
C VAL A 87 -25.26 6.74 -4.15
N LYS A 88 -25.09 6.03 -3.04
CA LYS A 88 -24.15 4.90 -2.97
C LYS A 88 -24.64 3.77 -3.86
N MET A 89 -23.74 3.21 -4.64
CA MET A 89 -24.02 2.03 -5.45
C MET A 89 -23.75 0.77 -4.61
N GLU A 90 -24.70 -0.16 -4.56
CA GLU A 90 -24.52 -1.42 -3.86
C GLU A 90 -23.58 -2.34 -4.63
N GLY A 91 -22.33 -2.41 -4.18
CA GLY A 91 -21.28 -3.12 -4.91
C GLY A 91 -20.86 -2.35 -6.16
N GLY A 92 -19.57 -2.42 -6.48
CA GLY A 92 -19.11 -1.95 -7.80
C GLY A 92 -19.66 -2.84 -8.91
N TYR A 93 -19.16 -2.63 -10.12
CA TYR A 93 -19.42 -3.56 -11.21
C TYR A 93 -18.55 -4.83 -11.07
N PRO A 94 -18.92 -5.96 -11.71
CA PRO A 94 -18.29 -7.26 -11.48
C PRO A 94 -16.76 -7.28 -11.62
N GLU A 95 -16.21 -6.68 -12.68
CA GLU A 95 -14.75 -6.68 -12.90
C GLU A 95 -14.04 -5.86 -11.81
N THR A 96 -14.64 -4.75 -11.42
CA THR A 96 -14.16 -3.92 -10.31
C THR A 96 -14.20 -4.68 -8.98
N ILE A 97 -15.26 -5.45 -8.71
CA ILE A 97 -15.39 -6.27 -7.50
C ILE A 97 -14.33 -7.37 -7.48
N ASP A 98 -14.12 -8.08 -8.58
CA ASP A 98 -13.10 -9.12 -8.70
C ASP A 98 -11.71 -8.57 -8.38
N LYS A 99 -11.42 -7.35 -8.85
CA LYS A 99 -10.15 -6.67 -8.58
C LYS A 99 -10.00 -6.23 -7.11
N VAL A 100 -11.10 -5.76 -6.50
CA VAL A 100 -11.15 -5.48 -5.06
C VAL A 100 -10.89 -6.76 -4.27
N MET A 101 -11.52 -7.88 -4.66
CA MET A 101 -11.34 -9.19 -4.02
C MET A 101 -9.91 -9.69 -4.18
N GLU A 102 -9.32 -9.59 -5.37
CA GLU A 102 -7.92 -9.96 -5.62
C GLU A 102 -6.98 -9.19 -4.69
N ILE A 103 -7.18 -7.88 -4.55
CA ILE A 103 -6.38 -7.04 -3.67
C ILE A 103 -6.65 -7.36 -2.19
N GLN A 104 -7.90 -7.65 -1.83
CA GLN A 104 -8.29 -8.05 -0.47
C GLN A 104 -7.65 -9.36 -0.03
N THR A 105 -7.30 -10.27 -0.96
CA THR A 105 -6.54 -11.49 -0.60
C THR A 105 -5.17 -11.16 0.02
N ARG A 106 -4.54 -10.06 -0.42
CA ARG A 106 -3.24 -9.58 0.09
C ARG A 106 -3.39 -8.54 1.18
N TYR A 107 -4.40 -7.68 1.07
CA TYR A 107 -4.63 -6.54 1.97
C TYR A 107 -6.12 -6.44 2.33
N LYS A 108 -6.51 -7.08 3.44
CA LYS A 108 -7.91 -7.22 3.86
C LYS A 108 -8.64 -5.90 4.19
N ASP A 109 -7.92 -4.79 4.24
CA ASP A 109 -8.38 -3.48 4.70
C ASP A 109 -8.95 -2.59 3.58
N PHE A 110 -8.88 -3.03 2.32
CA PHE A 110 -9.41 -2.27 1.19
C PHE A 110 -10.94 -2.28 1.16
N LYS A 111 -11.54 -1.09 1.03
CA LYS A 111 -12.98 -0.90 0.84
C LYS A 111 -13.25 0.08 -0.31
N LEU A 112 -14.08 -0.32 -1.26
CA LEU A 112 -14.57 0.52 -2.35
C LEU A 112 -15.97 1.05 -1.98
N GLU A 113 -16.15 2.36 -2.08
CA GLU A 113 -17.43 3.06 -1.92
C GLU A 113 -17.74 3.82 -3.23
N PRO A 114 -18.44 3.19 -4.18
CA PRO A 114 -18.87 3.85 -5.41
C PRO A 114 -20.15 4.65 -5.16
N ALA A 115 -20.25 5.81 -5.80
CA ALA A 115 -21.43 6.66 -5.77
C ALA A 115 -21.69 7.29 -7.13
N ILE A 116 -22.97 7.56 -7.42
CA ILE A 116 -23.45 8.13 -8.68
C ILE A 116 -24.41 9.28 -8.41
N ARG A 117 -24.38 10.33 -9.23
CA ARG A 117 -25.42 11.38 -9.27
C ARG A 117 -25.69 11.84 -10.70
N PHE A 118 -26.85 12.43 -10.94
CA PHE A 118 -27.06 13.27 -12.13
C PHE A 118 -26.53 14.68 -11.89
N THR A 119 -25.99 15.31 -12.94
CA THR A 119 -25.66 16.75 -12.88
C THR A 119 -26.88 17.60 -13.23
N THR A 120 -27.09 18.71 -12.51
CA THR A 120 -28.07 19.75 -12.81
C THR A 120 -27.52 20.63 -13.95
N PRO A 121 -28.30 21.11 -14.94
CA PRO A 121 -29.77 21.06 -15.09
C PRO A 121 -30.30 20.04 -16.12
N ASN A 122 -29.42 19.39 -16.89
CA ASN A 122 -29.83 18.43 -17.91
C ASN A 122 -29.32 17.04 -17.54
N LYS A 123 -30.25 16.09 -17.32
CA LYS A 123 -30.04 14.65 -16.99
C LYS A 123 -29.28 13.84 -18.07
N THR A 124 -28.47 14.54 -18.86
CA THR A 124 -27.64 14.06 -19.95
C THR A 124 -26.24 13.68 -19.45
N ILE A 125 -25.88 14.07 -18.22
CA ILE A 125 -24.56 13.83 -17.63
C ILE A 125 -24.74 13.11 -16.29
N LEU A 126 -24.07 11.97 -16.18
CA LEU A 126 -23.90 11.21 -14.94
C LEU A 126 -22.51 11.48 -14.37
N GLU A 127 -22.45 11.79 -13.09
CA GLU A 127 -21.21 11.95 -12.35
C GLU A 127 -21.00 10.78 -11.43
N PHE A 128 -19.87 10.11 -11.61
CA PHE A 128 -19.43 8.98 -10.82
C PHE A 128 -18.34 9.43 -9.86
N ARG A 129 -18.42 8.91 -8.64
CA ARG A 129 -17.42 9.07 -7.60
C ARG A 129 -17.03 7.70 -7.08
N GLY A 130 -15.79 7.30 -7.31
CA GLY A 130 -15.20 6.12 -6.69
C GLY A 130 -14.32 6.53 -5.52
N VAL A 131 -14.57 6.01 -4.32
CA VAL A 131 -13.70 6.22 -3.16
C VAL A 131 -13.14 4.88 -2.70
N VAL A 132 -11.82 4.75 -2.64
CA VAL A 132 -11.15 3.58 -2.06
C VAL A 132 -10.52 3.97 -0.74
N LYS A 133 -10.80 3.22 0.32
CA LYS A 133 -10.24 3.41 1.66
C LYS A 133 -9.36 2.22 2.04
N TRP A 134 -8.24 2.48 2.70
CA TRP A 134 -7.35 1.46 3.26
C TRP A 134 -6.67 1.99 4.53
N THR A 135 -6.05 1.11 5.31
CA THR A 135 -5.31 1.47 6.52
C THR A 135 -3.81 1.44 6.22
N ASN A 136 -3.10 2.53 6.52
CA ASN A 136 -1.64 2.58 6.34
C ASN A 136 -0.91 1.81 7.46
N SER A 137 0.41 1.66 7.34
CA SER A 137 1.24 0.99 8.36
C SER A 137 1.22 1.66 9.74
N GLU A 138 0.72 2.89 9.84
CA GLU A 138 0.60 3.67 11.08
C GLU A 138 -0.80 3.54 11.71
N GLY A 139 -1.69 2.71 11.14
CA GLY A 139 -3.05 2.53 11.64
C GLY A 139 -4.04 3.65 11.26
N THR A 140 -3.63 4.58 10.40
CA THR A 140 -4.46 5.69 9.91
C THR A 140 -5.21 5.28 8.64
N THR A 141 -6.51 5.57 8.58
CA THR A 141 -7.31 5.36 7.37
C THR A 141 -6.94 6.40 6.31
N ARG A 142 -6.42 5.94 5.18
CA ARG A 142 -6.20 6.73 3.96
C ARG A 142 -7.36 6.51 2.99
N LYS A 143 -7.58 7.51 2.13
CA LYS A 143 -8.56 7.45 1.04
C LYS A 143 -7.94 8.00 -0.23
N GLU A 144 -8.31 7.40 -1.35
CA GLU A 144 -8.10 7.92 -2.70
C GLU A 144 -9.47 8.03 -3.37
N GLU A 145 -9.68 9.10 -4.13
CA GLU A 145 -10.94 9.34 -4.83
C GLU A 145 -10.72 9.67 -6.30
N ILE A 146 -11.64 9.20 -7.13
CA ILE A 146 -11.76 9.60 -8.54
C ILE A 146 -13.17 10.13 -8.79
N ILE A 147 -13.27 11.23 -9.54
CA ILE A 147 -14.53 11.79 -10.02
C ILE A 147 -14.45 11.88 -11.53
N PHE A 148 -15.45 11.37 -12.22
CA PHE A 148 -15.53 11.42 -13.67
C PHE A 148 -16.97 11.47 -14.17
N LEU A 149 -17.13 11.90 -15.42
CA LEU A 149 -18.43 12.14 -16.05
C LEU A 149 -18.66 11.14 -17.18
N ALA A 150 -19.86 10.58 -17.24
CA ALA A 150 -20.38 9.87 -18.40
C ALA A 150 -21.47 10.74 -19.04
N VAL A 151 -21.31 11.04 -20.32
CA VAL A 151 -22.24 11.89 -21.08
C VAL A 151 -23.03 11.01 -22.05
N LYS A 152 -24.32 11.28 -22.19
CA LYS A 152 -25.14 10.66 -23.23
C LYS A 152 -24.52 10.98 -24.61
N PRO A 153 -24.15 9.97 -25.42
CA PRO A 153 -23.64 10.19 -26.78
C PRO A 153 -24.70 10.83 -27.68
#